data_AF-A0A8C5TVQ1-F1
#
_entry.id   AF-A0A8C5TVQ1-F1
#
_cell.length_a   1.000
_cell.length_b   1.000
_cell.length_c   1.000
_cell.angle_alpha   90.00
_cell.angle_beta   90.00
_cell.angle_gamma   90.00
#
_symmetry.space_group_name_H-M   'P 1'
#
loop_
_entity.id
_entity.type
_entity.pdbx_description
1 polymer ?
#
loop_
_entity_poly.entity_id
_entity_poly.type
_entity_poly.pdbx_seq_one_letter_code
_entity_poly.pdbx_strand_id
1 'polypeptide(L)'
;RSLEGLKTFSYLEELILDNNLLGNDLLLPRLPHLHTLTLNKNQITELESLLDHLAEVVPSLQYLSLLGNIACPNELVCKEKDEDDYQRYRYFVLHKLTNLKFLDTRKVTRREREEALIRGAFMKVVKPK
;
A
#
# COMPACT_ATOMS: atom_id res chain seq x y z
N ARG A 1 11.59 -3.75 -15.44
CA ARG A 1 12.24 -4.46 -14.31
C ARG A 1 11.36 -5.67 -14.05
N SER A 2 11.89 -6.90 -14.03
CA SER A 2 11.04 -8.11 -13.91
C SER A 2 11.06 -8.66 -12.48
N LEU A 3 9.89 -9.02 -11.97
CA LEU A 3 9.67 -9.74 -10.71
C LEU A 3 9.17 -11.17 -10.97
N GLU A 4 9.26 -11.66 -12.20
CA GLU A 4 8.73 -12.99 -12.59
C GLU A 4 9.37 -14.14 -11.82
N GLY A 5 10.63 -13.97 -11.40
CA GLY A 5 11.35 -14.94 -10.58
C GLY A 5 10.74 -15.14 -9.19
N LEU A 6 9.89 -14.24 -8.69
CA LEU A 6 9.25 -14.41 -7.37
C LEU A 6 8.32 -15.64 -7.31
N LYS A 7 7.83 -16.12 -8.47
CA LYS A 7 6.96 -17.31 -8.56
C LYS A 7 7.61 -18.58 -8.00
N THR A 8 8.94 -18.66 -7.96
CA THR A 8 9.64 -19.85 -7.47
C THR A 8 9.71 -19.92 -5.95
N PHE A 9 9.43 -18.83 -5.24
CA PHE A 9 9.51 -18.76 -3.78
C PHE A 9 8.14 -19.01 -3.16
N SER A 10 7.76 -20.29 -3.07
CA SER A 10 6.44 -20.70 -2.54
C SER A 10 6.19 -20.33 -1.08
N TYR A 11 7.26 -20.08 -0.30
CA TYR A 11 7.20 -19.72 1.12
C TYR A 11 7.73 -18.30 1.39
N LEU A 12 7.70 -17.41 0.40
CA LEU A 12 8.14 -16.04 0.60
C LEU A 12 7.22 -15.32 1.58
N GLU A 13 7.79 -14.86 2.69
CA GLU A 13 7.09 -14.20 3.80
C GLU A 13 7.30 -12.69 3.80
N GLU A 14 8.52 -12.25 3.46
CA GLU A 14 8.90 -10.84 3.47
C GLU A 14 9.58 -10.45 2.15
N LEU A 15 9.18 -9.29 1.61
CA LEU A 15 9.69 -8.76 0.36
C LEU A 15 9.95 -7.27 0.49
N ILE A 16 11.21 -6.89 0.31
CA ILE A 16 11.69 -5.51 0.36
C ILE A 16 12.03 -5.07 -1.06
N LEU A 17 11.29 -4.09 -1.58
CA LEU A 17 11.44 -3.57 -2.94
C LEU A 17 11.69 -2.05 -2.95
N ASP A 18 12.30 -1.54 -1.89
CA ASP A 18 12.60 -0.12 -1.75
C ASP A 18 13.59 0.39 -2.82
N ASN A 19 13.44 1.64 -3.27
CA ASN A 19 14.33 2.33 -4.22
C ASN A 19 14.49 1.62 -5.58
N ASN A 20 13.45 0.93 -6.05
CA ASN A 20 13.49 0.18 -7.30
C ASN A 20 12.81 0.89 -8.48
N LEU A 21 12.53 2.20 -8.39
CA LEU A 21 11.87 2.98 -9.44
C LEU A 21 10.62 2.29 -10.04
N LEU A 22 9.92 1.48 -9.24
CA LEU A 22 8.76 0.71 -9.68
C LEU A 22 7.59 1.67 -9.91
N GLY A 23 6.91 1.52 -11.05
CA GLY A 23 5.74 2.34 -11.39
C GLY A 23 4.43 1.60 -11.13
N ASN A 24 3.38 2.07 -11.79
CA ASN A 24 2.05 1.45 -11.74
C ASN A 24 1.97 0.14 -12.54
N ASP A 25 3.03 -0.20 -13.29
CA ASP A 25 3.22 -1.45 -14.02
C ASP A 25 3.73 -2.60 -13.13
N LEU A 26 3.87 -2.36 -11.82
CA LEU A 26 4.26 -3.38 -10.85
C LEU A 26 3.28 -4.56 -10.85
N LEU A 27 3.75 -5.73 -11.27
CA LEU A 27 3.02 -6.99 -11.20
C LEU A 27 3.75 -7.98 -10.31
N LEU A 28 3.15 -8.27 -9.16
CA LEU A 28 3.56 -9.37 -8.29
C LEU A 28 2.83 -10.66 -8.67
N PRO A 29 3.51 -11.82 -8.66
CA PRO A 29 2.82 -13.10 -8.73
C PRO A 29 2.03 -13.36 -7.45
N ARG A 30 1.21 -14.42 -7.45
CA ARG A 30 0.51 -14.88 -6.26
C ARG A 30 1.51 -15.36 -5.21
N LEU A 31 1.53 -14.70 -4.05
CA LEU A 31 2.43 -14.96 -2.94
C LEU A 31 1.59 -15.13 -1.65
N PRO A 32 1.00 -16.31 -1.43
CA PRO A 32 -0.01 -16.53 -0.40
C PRO A 32 0.53 -16.41 1.03
N HIS A 33 1.84 -16.55 1.24
CA HIS A 33 2.49 -16.46 2.54
C HIS A 33 3.10 -15.09 2.82
N LEU A 34 3.11 -14.18 1.83
CA LEU A 34 3.72 -12.87 2.01
C LEU A 34 2.90 -12.04 2.99
N HIS A 35 3.52 -11.69 4.12
CA HIS A 35 2.91 -10.87 5.15
C HIS A 35 3.55 -9.49 5.27
N THR A 36 4.79 -9.32 4.77
CA THR A 36 5.51 -8.04 4.80
C THR A 36 5.92 -7.62 3.39
N LEU A 37 5.46 -6.44 2.96
CA LEU A 37 5.85 -5.82 1.70
C LEU A 37 6.28 -4.36 1.91
N THR A 38 7.47 -4.02 1.43
CA THR A 38 7.96 -2.64 1.40
C THR A 38 8.20 -2.20 -0.04
N LEU A 39 7.67 -1.03 -0.39
CA LEU A 39 7.77 -0.44 -1.72
C LEU A 39 8.23 1.02 -1.62
N ASN A 40 9.02 1.38 -0.60
CA ASN A 40 9.38 2.76 -0.33
C ASN A 40 10.22 3.36 -1.46
N LYS A 41 10.08 4.67 -1.69
CA LYS A 41 10.86 5.44 -2.66
C LYS A 41 10.83 4.82 -4.07
N ASN A 42 9.65 4.40 -4.49
CA ASN A 42 9.36 4.01 -5.88
C ASN A 42 8.59 5.15 -6.59
N GLN A 43 8.06 4.89 -7.79
CA GLN A 43 7.38 5.87 -8.65
C GLN A 43 5.87 5.56 -8.77
N ILE A 44 5.28 4.97 -7.74
CA ILE A 44 3.87 4.58 -7.76
C ILE A 44 2.99 5.84 -7.62
N THR A 45 2.03 6.01 -8.52
CA THR A 45 1.05 7.11 -8.51
C THR A 45 -0.39 6.62 -8.33
N GLU A 46 -0.72 5.45 -8.88
CA GLU A 46 -2.07 4.89 -8.90
C GLU A 46 -2.28 3.95 -7.71
N LEU A 47 -2.64 4.55 -6.57
CA LEU A 47 -2.82 3.81 -5.32
C LEU A 47 -3.88 2.71 -5.43
N GLU A 48 -5.06 3.02 -5.99
CA GLU A 48 -6.16 2.06 -6.03
C GLU A 48 -5.82 0.80 -6.82
N SER A 49 -5.24 0.96 -8.01
CA SER A 49 -4.82 -0.17 -8.85
C SER A 49 -3.80 -1.05 -8.15
N LEU A 50 -2.86 -0.45 -7.39
CA LEU A 50 -1.92 -1.22 -6.60
C LEU A 50 -2.64 -2.01 -5.50
N LEU A 51 -3.53 -1.37 -4.73
CA LEU A 51 -4.23 -2.02 -3.63
C LEU A 51 -5.12 -3.17 -4.10
N ASP A 52 -5.83 -2.99 -5.22
CA ASP A 52 -6.66 -4.04 -5.82
C ASP A 52 -5.81 -5.24 -6.26
N HIS A 53 -4.67 -4.98 -6.91
CA HIS A 53 -3.71 -6.02 -7.27
C HIS A 53 -3.19 -6.76 -6.03
N LEU A 54 -2.75 -6.02 -4.99
CA LEU A 54 -2.24 -6.62 -3.75
C LEU A 54 -3.30 -7.46 -3.04
N ALA A 55 -4.54 -7.00 -2.97
CA ALA A 55 -5.64 -7.75 -2.36
C ALA A 55 -5.85 -9.12 -3.04
N GLU A 56 -5.63 -9.20 -4.35
CA GLU A 56 -5.76 -10.45 -5.11
C GLU A 56 -4.56 -11.38 -4.89
N VAL A 57 -3.33 -10.87 -4.99
CA VAL A 57 -2.14 -11.73 -5.08
C VAL A 57 -1.43 -11.99 -3.75
N VAL A 58 -1.63 -11.14 -2.73
CA VAL A 58 -0.99 -11.24 -1.40
C VAL A 58 -2.03 -11.22 -0.28
N PRO A 59 -2.92 -12.23 -0.18
CA PRO A 59 -4.06 -12.23 0.76
C PRO A 59 -3.67 -12.21 2.25
N SER A 60 -2.44 -12.63 2.56
CA SER A 60 -1.91 -12.69 3.94
C SER A 60 -1.18 -11.43 4.40
N LEU A 61 -1.23 -10.36 3.59
CA LEU A 61 -0.48 -9.13 3.86
C LEU A 61 -0.90 -8.46 5.17
N GLN A 62 0.09 -8.19 6.03
CA GLN A 62 -0.09 -7.60 7.35
C GLN A 62 0.72 -6.31 7.54
N TYR A 63 1.81 -6.14 6.81
CA TYR A 63 2.66 -4.97 6.82
C TYR A 63 2.84 -4.46 5.38
N LEU A 64 2.50 -3.19 5.16
CA LEU A 64 2.73 -2.49 3.89
C LEU A 64 3.42 -1.16 4.17
N SER A 65 4.41 -0.78 3.35
CA SER A 65 5.03 0.54 3.39
C SER A 65 5.18 1.11 1.98
N LEU A 66 4.63 2.31 1.76
CA LEU A 66 4.60 3.03 0.48
C LEU A 66 5.30 4.40 0.58
N LEU A 67 6.03 4.66 1.66
CA LEU A 67 6.62 5.97 1.95
C LEU A 67 7.52 6.45 0.80
N GLY A 68 7.38 7.73 0.45
CA GLY A 68 8.21 8.32 -0.61
C GLY A 68 7.74 7.99 -2.03
N ASN A 69 6.57 7.36 -2.20
CA ASN A 69 5.86 7.30 -3.48
C ASN A 69 4.90 8.49 -3.61
N ILE A 70 4.56 8.87 -4.85
CA ILE A 70 3.56 9.92 -5.13
C ILE A 70 2.17 9.51 -4.63
N ALA A 71 1.86 8.21 -4.68
CA ALA A 71 0.64 7.61 -4.15
C ALA A 71 0.51 7.70 -2.62
N CYS A 72 1.61 7.92 -1.88
CA CYS A 72 1.61 8.10 -0.44
C CYS A 72 1.69 9.61 -0.13
N PRO A 73 0.59 10.26 0.31
CA PRO A 73 0.59 11.67 0.68
C PRO A 73 1.27 11.82 2.05
N ASN A 74 2.59 11.90 2.08
CA ASN A 74 3.33 12.30 3.28
C ASN A 74 4.01 13.65 3.05
N GLU A 75 4.28 14.37 4.15
CA GLU A 75 4.94 15.68 4.12
C GLU A 75 6.34 15.64 3.46
N LEU A 76 6.93 14.43 3.34
CA LEU A 76 8.20 14.20 2.66
C LEU A 76 8.10 14.33 1.13
N VAL A 77 6.90 14.16 0.55
CA VAL A 77 6.67 14.16 -0.91
C VAL A 77 5.96 15.43 -1.37
N CYS A 78 5.10 16.05 -0.56
CA CYS A 78 4.44 17.30 -0.91
C CYS A 78 4.16 18.18 0.32
N LYS A 79 4.71 19.40 0.35
CA LYS A 79 4.52 20.37 1.45
C LYS A 79 3.09 20.92 1.57
N GLU A 80 2.26 20.70 0.55
CA GLU A 80 0.86 21.15 0.52
C GLU A 80 -0.10 20.15 1.16
N LYS A 81 0.35 18.92 1.43
CA LYS A 81 -0.48 17.87 2.03
C LYS A 81 -0.31 17.87 3.53
N ASP A 82 -1.43 17.95 4.24
CA ASP A 82 -1.50 17.95 5.70
C ASP A 82 -1.76 16.53 6.27
N GLU A 83 -1.81 16.41 7.60
CA GLU A 83 -2.14 15.14 8.26
C GLU A 83 -3.54 14.62 7.88
N ASP A 84 -4.47 15.50 7.46
CA ASP A 84 -5.81 15.08 7.03
C ASP A 84 -5.75 14.30 5.71
N ASP A 85 -4.92 14.71 4.76
CA ASP A 85 -4.68 13.96 3.52
C ASP A 85 -4.08 12.57 3.79
N TYR A 86 -3.11 12.48 4.70
CA TYR A 86 -2.56 11.20 5.12
C TYR A 86 -3.62 10.33 5.80
N GLN A 87 -4.50 10.92 6.61
CA GLN A 87 -5.57 10.20 7.27
C GLN A 87 -6.58 9.62 6.28
N ARG A 88 -6.95 10.37 5.23
CA ARG A 88 -7.81 9.88 4.14
C ARG A 88 -7.17 8.71 3.40
N TYR A 89 -5.90 8.87 3.00
CA TYR A 89 -5.10 7.80 2.39
C TYR A 89 -5.10 6.55 3.27
N ARG A 90 -4.82 6.71 4.56
CA ARG A 90 -4.71 5.61 5.51
C ARG A 90 -6.04 4.86 5.63
N TYR A 91 -7.17 5.56 5.76
CA TYR A 91 -8.48 4.90 5.79
C TYR A 91 -8.83 4.19 4.48
N PHE A 92 -8.47 4.78 3.33
CA PHE A 92 -8.69 4.13 2.04
C PHE A 92 -7.86 2.84 1.89
N VAL A 93 -6.59 2.86 2.27
CA VAL A 93 -5.72 1.66 2.26
C VAL A 93 -6.27 0.57 3.18
N LEU A 94 -6.67 0.93 4.40
CA LEU A 94 -7.19 -0.03 5.37
C LEU A 94 -8.57 -0.60 4.99
N HIS A 95 -9.34 0.13 4.20
CA HIS A 95 -10.60 -0.35 3.63
C HIS A 95 -10.35 -1.43 2.56
N LYS A 96 -9.37 -1.21 1.66
CA LYS A 96 -9.01 -2.18 0.61
C LYS A 96 -8.25 -3.39 1.17
N LEU A 97 -7.33 -3.17 2.11
CA LEU A 97 -6.46 -4.18 2.70
C LEU A 97 -6.78 -4.38 4.19
N THR A 98 -7.91 -5.04 4.44
CA THR A 98 -8.49 -5.17 5.79
C THR A 98 -7.65 -6.01 6.76
N ASN A 99 -6.68 -6.80 6.29
CA ASN A 99 -5.82 -7.63 7.15
C ASN A 99 -4.59 -6.90 7.70
N LEU A 100 -4.33 -5.65 7.29
CA LEU A 100 -3.16 -4.89 7.73
C LEU A 100 -3.12 -4.66 9.25
N LYS A 101 -1.96 -4.94 9.83
CA LYS A 101 -1.57 -4.65 11.21
C LYS A 101 -0.67 -3.41 11.30
N PHE A 102 0.08 -3.13 10.24
CA PHE A 102 0.94 -1.97 10.11
C PHE A 102 0.81 -1.39 8.70
N LEU A 103 0.70 -0.07 8.64
CA LEU A 103 0.78 0.67 7.40
C LEU A 103 1.80 1.79 7.58
N ASP A 104 2.78 1.81 6.69
CA ASP A 104 3.93 2.69 6.70
C ASP A 104 4.69 2.58 8.03
N THR A 105 4.80 3.67 8.79
CA THR A 105 5.48 3.68 10.10
C THR A 105 4.55 3.41 11.28
N ARG A 106 3.22 3.33 11.08
CA ARG A 106 2.23 3.36 12.17
C ARG A 106 1.43 2.05 12.26
N LYS A 107 1.35 1.48 13.47
CA LYS A 107 0.48 0.34 13.78
C LYS A 107 -0.99 0.72 13.54
N VAL A 108 -1.76 -0.20 12.95
CA VAL A 108 -3.20 -0.05 12.74
C VAL A 108 -3.92 -0.25 14.06
N THR A 109 -4.72 0.73 14.44
CA THR A 109 -5.57 0.66 15.64
C THR A 109 -6.95 0.13 15.30
N ARG A 110 -7.67 -0.34 16.34
CA ARG A 110 -9.06 -0.79 16.19
C ARG A 110 -9.97 0.33 15.68
N ARG A 111 -9.80 1.55 16.20
CA ARG A 111 -10.60 2.73 15.78
C ARG A 111 -10.42 3.03 14.30
N GLU A 112 -9.18 3.00 13.82
CA GLU A 112 -8.91 3.25 12.40
C GLU A 112 -9.55 2.20 11.49
N ARG A 113 -9.56 0.94 11.93
CA ARG A 113 -10.21 -0.15 11.21
C ARG A 113 -11.73 0.02 11.16
N GLU A 114 -12.35 0.43 12.25
CA GLU A 114 -13.79 0.73 12.32
C GLU A 114 -14.14 1.93 11.42
N GLU A 115 -13.36 3.01 11.46
CA GLU A 115 -13.55 4.18 10.58
C GLU A 115 -13.35 3.84 9.09
N ALA A 116 -12.30 3.08 8.76
CA ALA A 116 -12.04 2.63 7.40
C ALA A 116 -13.17 1.74 6.85
N LEU A 117 -13.79 0.91 7.68
CA LEU A 117 -14.95 0.11 7.30
C LEU A 117 -16.17 0.99 6.95
N ILE A 118 -16.42 2.03 7.74
CA ILE A 118 -17.60 2.89 7.57
C ILE A 118 -17.41 3.89 6.42
N ARG A 119 -16.22 4.51 6.34
CA ARG A 119 -15.97 5.70 5.50
C ARG A 119 -14.91 5.49 4.43
N GLY A 120 -14.08 4.46 4.54
CA GLY A 120 -12.88 4.31 3.72
C GLY A 120 -13.16 4.25 2.22
N ALA A 121 -14.28 3.67 1.78
CA ALA A 121 -14.71 3.67 0.38
C ALA A 121 -14.85 5.08 -0.24
N PHE A 122 -15.20 6.08 0.57
CA PHE A 122 -15.38 7.47 0.14
C PHE A 122 -14.11 8.32 0.27
N MET A 123 -13.05 7.77 0.89
CA MET A 123 -11.78 8.46 1.11
C MET A 123 -10.80 8.30 -0.07
N LYS A 124 -11.31 7.84 -1.23
CA LYS A 124 -10.52 7.78 -2.46
C LYS A 124 -9.99 9.17 -2.79
N VAL A 125 -8.67 9.28 -2.88
CA VAL A 125 -8.02 10.53 -3.29
C VAL A 125 -8.28 10.74 -4.78
N VAL A 126 -9.27 11.58 -5.11
CA VAL A 126 -9.54 11.98 -6.49
C VAL A 126 -8.73 13.23 -6.77
N LYS A 127 -7.77 13.17 -7.71
CA LYS A 127 -7.14 14.38 -8.21
C LYS A 127 -8.20 15.15 -9.03
N PRO A 128 -8.43 16.46 -8.78
CA PRO A 128 -9.19 17.27 -9.71
C PRO A 128 -8.48 17.27 -11.07
N LYS A 129 -9.27 17.22 -12.14
CA LYS A 129 -8.80 17.28 -13.53
C LYS A 129 -8.21 18.65 -13.85
#